data_AF-A0A382IR05-F1
#
_entry.id   AF-A0A382IR05-F1
#
_cell.length_a   1.000
_cell.length_b   1.000
_cell.length_c   1.000
_cell.angle_alpha   90.00
_cell.angle_beta   90.00
_cell.angle_gamma   90.00
#
_symmetry.space_group_name_H-M   'P 1'
#
loop_
_entity.id
_entity.type
_entity.pdbx_description
1 polymer ?
#
loop_
_entity_poly.entity_id
_entity_poly.type
_entity_poly.pdbx_seq_one_letter_code
_entity_poly.pdbx_strand_id
1 'polypeptide(L)'
;MIPLEFAASIIRRVKEPSQALISWFWLCYLCVRPANRDDDMSESVIASDLDFDGAAVVAELNQLLRLRTTPIGMKMFATKADMEAVPRIRRPKEIHTTDQIVGQAARNGWTVGITMDDLVGAQCGTVIGLHPRSDEWLSGDRMTGVWYSNQEEAAAHQASMDVLEYGHFEAMAVSPLAANRLNPPDICLIYAT
;
A
#
# COMPACT_ATOMS: atom_id res chain seq x y z
N MET A 1 -2.96 -23.50 2.83
CA MET A 1 -2.64 -23.15 4.23
C MET A 1 -1.17 -23.45 4.44
N ILE A 2 -0.30 -22.43 4.40
CA ILE A 2 1.15 -22.62 4.54
C ILE A 2 1.46 -22.82 6.04
N PRO A 3 2.27 -23.82 6.44
CA PRO A 3 2.53 -24.11 7.86
C PRO A 3 3.28 -22.97 8.56
N LEU A 4 2.90 -22.66 9.81
CA LEU A 4 3.53 -21.64 10.67
C LEU A 4 5.06 -21.78 10.80
N GLU A 5 5.57 -23.01 10.70
CA GLU A 5 7.01 -23.33 10.74
C GLU A 5 7.78 -22.70 9.58
N PHE A 6 7.14 -22.54 8.40
CA PHE A 6 7.76 -21.90 7.24
C PHE A 6 7.86 -20.38 7.41
N ALA A 7 6.84 -19.76 8.04
CA ALA A 7 6.85 -18.34 8.38
C ALA A 7 7.95 -18.00 9.41
N ALA A 8 8.17 -18.87 10.41
CA ALA A 8 9.22 -18.69 11.41
C ALA A 8 10.65 -18.83 10.83
N SER A 9 10.85 -19.67 9.82
CA SER A 9 12.12 -19.86 9.12
C SER A 9 12.57 -18.61 8.35
N ILE A 10 11.61 -17.91 7.72
CA ILE A 10 11.87 -16.67 6.96
C ILE A 10 12.28 -15.54 7.90
N ILE A 11 11.60 -15.39 9.05
CA ILE A 11 11.90 -14.36 10.06
C ILE A 11 13.33 -14.50 10.62
N ARG A 12 13.86 -15.72 10.77
CA ARG A 12 15.21 -15.95 11.31
C ARG A 12 16.35 -15.69 10.32
N ARG A 13 16.08 -15.49 9.02
CA ARG A 13 17.10 -15.26 7.98
C ARG A 13 17.27 -13.79 7.57
N VAL A 14 16.48 -12.87 8.14
CA VAL A 14 16.56 -11.43 7.87
C VAL A 14 17.79 -10.85 8.58
N LYS A 15 18.93 -10.78 7.87
CA LYS A 15 20.18 -10.18 8.37
C LYS A 15 20.63 -8.94 7.60
N GLU A 16 19.93 -8.55 6.54
CA GLU A 16 20.35 -7.43 5.68
C GLU A 16 19.22 -6.45 5.32
N PRO A 17 19.53 -5.14 5.16
CA PRO A 17 18.55 -4.07 4.89
C PRO A 17 17.79 -4.21 3.56
N SER A 18 18.23 -5.08 2.65
CA SER A 18 17.56 -5.40 1.38
C SER A 18 16.29 -6.26 1.53
N GLN A 19 15.99 -6.75 2.75
CA GLN A 19 14.87 -7.64 3.03
C GLN A 19 13.61 -6.97 3.63
N ALA A 20 13.54 -5.63 3.62
CA ALA A 20 12.32 -4.90 3.98
C ALA A 20 11.09 -5.25 3.09
N LEU A 21 11.34 -5.86 1.92
CA LEU A 21 10.34 -6.34 0.96
C LEU A 21 9.43 -7.46 1.49
N ILE A 22 9.80 -8.17 2.56
CA ILE A 22 9.05 -9.36 3.03
C ILE A 22 7.72 -8.98 3.74
N SER A 23 7.56 -7.73 4.18
CA SER A 23 6.42 -7.33 5.02
C SER A 23 5.13 -7.00 4.27
N TRP A 24 5.17 -6.73 2.96
CA TRP A 24 4.04 -6.07 2.27
C TRP A 24 3.15 -6.98 1.45
N PHE A 25 3.59 -8.19 1.09
CA PHE A 25 2.73 -9.11 0.35
C PHE A 25 1.49 -9.53 1.13
N TRP A 26 1.58 -9.53 2.46
CA TRP A 26 0.43 -9.78 3.32
C TRP A 26 -0.51 -8.57 3.47
N LEU A 27 0.00 -7.35 3.26
CA LEU A 27 -0.74 -6.10 3.47
C LEU A 27 -1.59 -5.74 2.24
N CYS A 28 -1.13 -6.03 1.01
CA CYS A 28 -1.94 -5.86 -0.21
C CYS A 28 -3.16 -6.80 -0.25
N TYR A 29 -3.05 -8.02 0.29
CA TYR A 29 -4.14 -9.01 0.28
C TYR A 29 -5.30 -8.67 1.25
N LEU A 30 -5.11 -7.71 2.16
CA LEU A 30 -6.07 -7.40 3.22
C LEU A 30 -6.90 -6.13 2.97
N CYS A 31 -6.58 -5.31 1.96
CA CYS A 31 -7.25 -4.00 1.78
C CYS A 31 -7.83 -3.73 0.38
N VAL A 32 -7.51 -4.53 -0.64
CA VAL A 32 -8.19 -4.44 -1.94
C VAL A 32 -9.11 -5.65 -2.09
N ARG A 33 -10.35 -5.54 -1.62
CA ARG A 33 -11.43 -6.45 -2.02
C ARG A 33 -12.25 -5.73 -3.10
N PRO A 34 -12.37 -6.25 -4.32
CA PRO A 34 -13.42 -5.81 -5.22
C PRO A 34 -14.77 -6.27 -4.65
N ALA A 35 -15.73 -5.36 -4.65
CA ALA A 35 -17.13 -5.62 -4.35
C ALA A 35 -17.69 -6.55 -5.43
N ASN A 36 -17.73 -7.85 -5.15
CA ASN A 36 -18.67 -8.80 -5.76
C ASN A 36 -18.75 -10.05 -4.90
N ARG A 37 -19.60 -9.98 -3.89
CA ARG A 37 -20.19 -11.13 -3.24
C ARG A 37 -21.65 -10.75 -3.00
N ASP A 38 -22.55 -11.46 -3.67
CA ASP A 38 -23.99 -11.34 -3.48
C ASP A 38 -24.33 -11.63 -2.02
N ASP A 39 -24.42 -10.58 -1.21
CA ASP A 39 -25.05 -10.59 0.11
C ASP A 39 -25.56 -9.17 0.40
N ASP A 40 -26.89 -9.07 0.36
CA ASP A 40 -27.73 -7.96 0.79
C ASP A 40 -27.36 -7.49 2.20
N MET A 41 -26.67 -6.35 2.32
CA MET A 41 -26.69 -5.44 3.49
C MET A 41 -26.02 -4.10 3.17
N SER A 42 -26.83 -3.07 2.93
CA SER A 42 -26.46 -1.63 3.01
C SER A 42 -25.23 -1.19 2.20
N GLU A 43 -25.40 -1.07 0.89
CA GLU A 43 -24.62 -0.16 0.05
C GLU A 43 -24.69 1.28 0.60
N SER A 44 -23.53 1.94 0.71
CA SER A 44 -23.27 3.37 1.05
C SER A 44 -22.51 3.71 2.33
N VAL A 45 -21.80 2.77 2.96
CA VAL A 45 -20.70 3.14 3.89
C VAL A 45 -19.37 3.18 3.14
N ILE A 46 -19.32 3.91 2.03
CA ILE A 46 -18.08 4.52 1.57
C ILE A 46 -18.06 5.88 2.26
N ALA A 47 -16.99 6.21 2.96
CA ALA A 47 -16.86 7.37 3.85
C ALA A 47 -16.96 8.75 3.15
N SER A 48 -17.66 8.86 2.02
CA SER A 48 -17.88 10.10 1.29
C SER A 48 -18.71 11.12 2.09
N ASP A 49 -19.50 10.67 3.06
CA ASP A 49 -20.39 11.53 3.87
C ASP A 49 -20.09 11.54 5.38
N LEU A 50 -18.96 10.96 5.82
CA LEU A 50 -18.55 10.97 7.22
C LEU A 50 -17.46 12.02 7.42
N ASP A 51 -17.67 12.96 8.35
CA ASP A 51 -16.64 13.86 8.84
C ASP A 51 -15.50 13.02 9.45
N PHE A 52 -14.47 12.74 8.65
CA PHE A 52 -13.37 11.89 9.06
C PHE A 52 -12.38 12.70 9.90
N ASP A 53 -12.37 12.42 11.20
CA ASP A 53 -11.37 12.92 12.13
C ASP A 53 -10.27 11.87 12.34
N GLY A 54 -9.21 11.99 11.55
CA GLY A 54 -8.05 11.11 11.66
C GLY A 54 -7.36 11.15 13.03
N ALA A 55 -7.43 12.26 13.78
CA ALA A 55 -6.84 12.35 15.11
C ALA A 55 -7.66 11.57 16.14
N ALA A 56 -8.99 11.69 16.10
CA ALA A 56 -9.89 10.90 16.94
C ALA A 56 -9.74 9.39 16.67
N VAL A 57 -9.73 8.98 15.39
CA VAL A 57 -9.54 7.58 15.00
C VAL A 57 -8.21 7.02 15.53
N VAL A 58 -7.10 7.77 15.38
CA VAL A 58 -5.81 7.33 15.88
C VAL A 58 -5.78 7.24 17.41
N ALA A 59 -6.45 8.15 18.12
CA ALA A 59 -6.54 8.11 19.58
C ALA A 59 -7.28 6.85 20.04
N GLU A 60 -8.42 6.53 19.42
CA GLU A 60 -9.21 5.34 19.74
C GLU A 60 -8.45 4.05 19.40
N LEU A 61 -7.81 3.98 18.23
CA LEU A 61 -6.97 2.83 17.85
C LEU A 61 -5.83 2.59 18.86
N ASN A 62 -5.18 3.65 19.34
CA ASN A 62 -4.12 3.51 20.35
C ASN A 62 -4.66 3.10 21.72
N GLN A 63 -5.85 3.55 22.10
CA GLN A 63 -6.51 3.13 23.32
C GLN A 63 -6.86 1.63 23.30
N LEU A 64 -7.37 1.14 22.17
CA LEU A 64 -7.83 -0.25 22.03
C LEU A 64 -6.68 -1.22 21.75
N LEU A 65 -5.79 -0.88 20.81
CA LEU A 65 -4.80 -1.81 20.25
C LEU A 65 -3.38 -1.56 20.77
N ARG A 66 -3.11 -0.40 21.40
CA ARG A 66 -1.78 -0.01 21.89
C ARG A 66 -0.70 -0.12 20.81
N LEU A 67 -0.96 0.50 19.65
CA LEU A 67 -0.10 0.43 18.49
C LEU A 67 1.29 1.02 18.79
N ARG A 68 2.34 0.33 18.32
CA ARG A 68 3.72 0.86 18.39
C ARG A 68 4.06 1.80 17.25
N THR A 69 3.35 1.65 16.13
CA THR A 69 3.61 2.39 14.90
C THR A 69 2.43 3.31 14.61
N THR A 70 2.73 4.53 14.16
CA THR A 70 1.73 5.52 13.78
C THR A 70 0.85 5.01 12.63
N PRO A 71 -0.49 4.99 12.76
CA PRO A 71 -1.39 4.71 11.63
C PRO A 71 -1.19 5.72 10.49
N ILE A 72 -1.21 5.21 9.25
CA ILE A 72 -0.94 6.00 8.04
C ILE A 72 -2.18 6.07 7.17
N GLY A 73 -2.52 7.26 6.70
CA GLY A 73 -3.46 7.46 5.61
C GLY A 73 -2.74 7.41 4.26
N MET A 74 -3.36 6.77 3.26
CA MET A 74 -2.92 6.79 1.87
C MET A 74 -4.05 7.32 0.99
N LYS A 75 -3.71 8.10 -0.03
CA LYS A 75 -4.67 8.68 -0.96
C LYS A 75 -4.12 8.73 -2.38
N MET A 76 -4.95 8.37 -3.35
CA MET A 76 -4.68 8.46 -4.77
C MET A 76 -5.15 9.82 -5.32
N PHE A 77 -4.42 10.34 -6.30
CA PHE A 77 -4.72 11.63 -6.93
C PHE A 77 -4.75 11.48 -8.45
N ALA A 78 -5.78 12.06 -9.06
CA ALA A 78 -5.96 12.07 -10.50
C ALA A 78 -4.79 12.78 -11.20
N THR A 79 -4.27 13.86 -10.59
CA THR A 79 -3.13 14.60 -11.11
C THR A 79 -2.00 14.71 -10.09
N LYS A 80 -0.76 14.82 -10.58
CA LYS A 80 0.40 15.13 -9.75
C LYS A 80 0.26 16.48 -9.04
N ALA A 81 -0.31 17.48 -9.71
CA ALA A 81 -0.47 18.82 -9.16
C ALA A 81 -1.35 18.84 -7.91
N ASP A 82 -2.46 18.08 -7.91
CA ASP A 82 -3.36 17.98 -6.75
C ASP A 82 -2.67 17.34 -5.55
N MET A 83 -1.84 16.32 -5.81
CA MET A 83 -1.02 15.70 -4.78
C MET A 83 0.04 16.67 -4.23
N GLU A 84 0.68 17.46 -5.08
CA GLU A 84 1.68 18.45 -4.68
C GLU A 84 1.09 19.63 -3.90
N ALA A 85 -0.22 19.86 -4.00
CA ALA A 85 -0.93 20.85 -3.18
C ALA A 85 -1.13 20.41 -1.71
N VAL A 86 -0.89 19.13 -1.38
CA VAL A 86 -1.06 18.62 -0.01
C VAL A 86 -0.10 19.34 0.96
N PRO A 87 -0.58 19.83 2.11
CA PRO A 87 0.28 20.54 3.06
C PRO A 87 1.47 19.69 3.53
N ARG A 88 2.68 20.27 3.49
CA ARG A 88 3.94 19.64 3.90
C ARG A 88 4.31 18.39 3.11
N ILE A 89 3.77 18.23 1.89
CA ILE A 89 4.15 17.15 0.99
C ILE A 89 5.65 17.21 0.68
N ARG A 90 6.28 16.04 0.70
CA ARG A 90 7.66 15.83 0.30
C ARG A 90 7.69 14.96 -0.94
N ARG A 91 8.50 15.34 -1.91
CA ARG A 91 8.83 14.52 -3.08
C ARG A 91 10.15 13.80 -2.83
N PRO A 92 10.25 12.50 -3.10
CA PRO A 92 11.52 11.80 -3.10
C PRO A 92 12.54 12.44 -4.03
N LYS A 93 13.82 12.32 -3.69
CA LYS A 93 14.95 12.68 -4.57
C LYS A 93 15.59 11.47 -5.24
N GLU A 94 15.31 10.29 -4.71
CA GLU A 94 15.83 9.02 -5.14
C GLU A 94 14.66 8.07 -5.41
N ILE A 95 14.93 7.00 -6.15
CA ILE A 95 13.94 5.97 -6.44
C ILE A 95 13.74 5.08 -5.22
N HIS A 96 12.48 4.82 -4.87
CA HIS A 96 12.09 4.01 -3.72
C HIS A 96 11.10 2.91 -4.09
N THR A 97 10.96 1.92 -3.22
CA THR A 97 9.79 1.04 -3.27
C THR A 97 8.61 1.69 -2.54
N THR A 98 7.38 1.31 -2.86
CA THR A 98 6.19 1.89 -2.21
C THR A 98 6.19 1.64 -0.69
N ASP A 99 6.70 0.50 -0.23
CA ASP A 99 6.82 0.19 1.20
C ASP A 99 7.83 1.10 1.92
N GLN A 100 8.91 1.53 1.25
CA GLN A 100 9.84 2.51 1.80
C GLN A 100 9.15 3.86 1.99
N ILE A 101 8.30 4.28 1.04
CA ILE A 101 7.53 5.52 1.10
C ILE A 101 6.57 5.51 2.29
N VAL A 102 5.79 4.44 2.44
CA VAL A 102 4.93 4.22 3.61
C VAL A 102 5.76 4.21 4.90
N GLY A 103 6.92 3.55 4.87
CA GLY A 103 7.83 3.46 6.00
C GLY A 103 8.36 4.82 6.47
N GLN A 104 8.60 5.76 5.55
CA GLN A 104 8.98 7.14 5.88
C GLN A 104 7.85 7.87 6.60
N ALA A 105 6.60 7.69 6.19
CA ALA A 105 5.45 8.27 6.90
C ALA A 105 5.31 7.67 8.30
N ALA A 106 5.38 6.34 8.41
CA ALA A 106 5.20 5.59 9.65
C ALA A 106 6.26 5.92 10.72
N ARG A 107 7.53 6.04 10.32
CA ARG A 107 8.66 6.17 11.24
C ARG A 107 9.15 7.60 11.41
N ASN A 108 9.10 8.43 10.36
CA ASN A 108 9.60 9.80 10.39
C ASN A 108 8.48 10.84 10.53
N GLY A 109 7.22 10.43 10.46
CA GLY A 109 6.06 11.34 10.55
C GLY A 109 5.90 12.24 9.32
N TRP A 110 6.48 11.85 8.18
CA TRP A 110 6.46 12.65 6.96
C TRP A 110 5.19 12.45 6.15
N THR A 111 4.81 13.49 5.41
CA THR A 111 3.85 13.39 4.32
C THR A 111 4.63 13.30 3.03
N VAL A 112 4.51 12.19 2.31
CA VAL A 112 5.33 11.88 1.13
C VAL A 112 4.40 11.59 -0.03
N GLY A 113 4.69 12.22 -1.18
CA GLY A 113 3.92 12.08 -2.40
C GLY A 113 4.77 11.50 -3.50
N ILE A 114 4.24 10.55 -4.25
CA ILE A 114 4.95 9.82 -5.30
C ILE A 114 4.15 9.72 -6.60
N THR A 115 4.86 9.63 -7.70
CA THR A 115 4.42 9.23 -9.03
C THR A 115 5.18 7.97 -9.44
N MET A 116 4.88 7.41 -10.62
CA MET A 116 5.61 6.25 -11.13
C MET A 116 7.12 6.49 -11.26
N ASP A 117 7.53 7.73 -11.57
CA ASP A 117 8.93 8.12 -11.70
C ASP A 117 9.75 8.00 -10.41
N ASP A 118 9.11 7.95 -9.24
CA ASP A 118 9.82 7.79 -7.97
C ASP A 118 9.91 6.31 -7.54
N LEU A 119 9.37 5.37 -8.33
CA LEU A 119 9.20 3.97 -7.95
C LEU A 119 10.17 2.99 -8.62
N VAL A 120 10.65 2.02 -7.84
CA VAL A 120 11.47 0.91 -8.36
C VAL A 120 10.59 -0.07 -9.13
N GLY A 121 10.72 -0.07 -10.45
CA GLY A 121 10.11 -1.06 -11.33
C GLY A 121 8.57 -1.04 -11.31
N ALA A 122 7.96 -1.90 -12.13
CA ALA A 122 6.51 -1.87 -12.35
C ALA A 122 5.68 -2.47 -11.22
N GLN A 123 6.24 -3.34 -10.37
CA GLN A 123 5.43 -4.20 -9.48
C GLN A 123 4.54 -3.42 -8.52
N CYS A 124 5.14 -2.62 -7.65
CA CYS A 124 4.37 -1.85 -6.68
C CYS A 124 3.52 -0.77 -7.35
N GLY A 125 4.01 -0.16 -8.44
CA GLY A 125 3.29 0.85 -9.21
C GLY A 125 2.02 0.32 -9.87
N THR A 126 2.04 -0.90 -10.40
CA THR A 126 0.86 -1.53 -11.00
C THR A 126 -0.22 -1.83 -9.96
N VAL A 127 0.15 -2.29 -8.77
CA VAL A 127 -0.81 -2.60 -7.70
C VAL A 127 -1.63 -1.36 -7.30
N ILE A 128 -0.98 -0.20 -7.25
CA ILE A 128 -1.64 1.09 -6.94
C ILE A 128 -2.10 1.85 -8.18
N GLY A 129 -2.14 1.23 -9.36
CA GLY A 129 -2.70 1.84 -10.57
C GLY A 129 -1.87 2.95 -11.21
N LEU A 130 -0.60 3.11 -10.83
CA LEU A 130 0.33 4.09 -11.43
C LEU A 130 1.08 3.54 -12.66
N HIS A 131 0.96 2.23 -12.92
CA HIS A 131 1.55 1.56 -14.07
C HIS A 131 0.57 0.54 -14.67
N PRO A 132 0.53 0.33 -16.00
CA PRO A 132 -0.36 -0.65 -16.61
C PRO A 132 0.03 -2.09 -16.26
N ARG A 133 -0.97 -2.98 -16.23
CA ARG A 133 -0.78 -4.44 -16.24
C ARG A 133 -0.35 -4.92 -17.63
N SER A 134 0.86 -4.53 -18.04
CA SER A 134 1.45 -4.96 -19.31
C SER A 134 1.62 -6.48 -19.38
N ASP A 135 1.74 -7.02 -20.60
CA ASP A 135 2.02 -8.45 -20.81
C ASP A 135 3.32 -8.88 -20.10
N GLU A 136 4.34 -8.00 -20.06
CA GLU A 136 5.57 -8.26 -19.31
C GLU A 136 5.29 -8.43 -17.81
N TRP A 137 4.44 -7.58 -17.23
CA TRP A 137 4.07 -7.67 -15.82
C TRP A 137 3.24 -8.93 -15.53
N LEU A 138 2.28 -9.23 -16.40
CA LEU A 138 1.42 -10.43 -16.31
C LEU A 138 2.19 -11.73 -16.50
N SER A 139 3.32 -11.71 -17.23
CA SER A 139 4.16 -12.89 -17.44
C SER A 139 4.77 -13.45 -16.15
N GLY A 140 4.81 -12.67 -15.07
CA GLY A 140 5.42 -13.08 -13.80
C GLY A 140 6.94 -13.26 -13.84
N ASP A 141 7.61 -12.96 -14.96
CA ASP A 141 9.05 -13.18 -15.14
C ASP A 141 9.88 -12.51 -14.04
N ARG A 142 9.59 -11.23 -13.75
CA ARG A 142 10.26 -10.47 -12.69
C ARG A 142 10.04 -10.99 -11.26
N MET A 143 9.08 -11.89 -11.05
CA MET A 143 8.81 -12.51 -9.74
C MET A 143 9.32 -13.95 -9.65
N THR A 144 9.71 -14.55 -10.78
CA THR A 144 10.18 -15.93 -10.87
C THR A 144 11.61 -16.03 -10.33
N GLY A 145 11.87 -17.02 -9.49
CA GLY A 145 13.15 -17.19 -8.79
C GLY A 145 13.41 -16.17 -7.68
N VAL A 146 12.56 -15.13 -7.55
CA VAL A 146 12.62 -14.15 -6.46
C VAL A 146 11.59 -14.49 -5.38
N TRP A 147 10.32 -14.60 -5.78
CA TRP A 147 9.18 -14.85 -4.88
C TRP A 147 8.47 -16.16 -5.19
N TYR A 148 8.45 -16.56 -6.46
CA TYR A 148 7.83 -17.80 -6.92
C TYR A 148 8.87 -18.73 -7.49
N SER A 149 8.66 -20.03 -7.27
CA SER A 149 9.60 -21.05 -7.73
C SER A 149 9.66 -21.15 -9.26
N ASN A 150 8.55 -20.87 -9.93
CA ASN A 150 8.40 -20.99 -11.38
C ASN A 150 7.51 -19.88 -11.94
N GLN A 151 7.59 -19.70 -13.26
CA GLN A 151 6.91 -18.61 -13.98
C GLN A 151 5.40 -18.78 -14.06
N GLU A 152 4.92 -20.02 -14.12
CA GLU A 152 3.48 -20.29 -14.18
C GLU A 152 2.78 -19.82 -12.90
N GLU A 153 3.34 -20.16 -11.73
CA GLU A 153 2.84 -19.68 -10.42
C GLU A 153 2.95 -18.16 -10.30
N ALA A 154 4.05 -17.58 -10.78
CA ALA A 154 4.24 -16.14 -10.78
C ALA A 154 3.17 -15.44 -11.63
N ALA A 155 2.95 -15.89 -12.86
CA ALA A 155 1.96 -15.34 -13.78
C ALA A 155 0.52 -15.51 -13.24
N ALA A 156 0.21 -16.69 -12.70
CA ALA A 156 -1.08 -16.95 -12.07
C ALA A 156 -1.34 -16.00 -10.90
N HIS A 157 -0.32 -15.76 -10.07
CA HIS A 157 -0.41 -14.78 -9.00
C HIS A 157 -0.63 -13.36 -9.54
N GLN A 158 0.16 -12.94 -10.54
CA GLN A 158 0.03 -11.63 -11.17
C GLN A 158 -1.38 -11.41 -11.71
N ALA A 159 -1.98 -12.42 -12.35
CA ALA A 159 -3.35 -12.36 -12.86
C ALA A 159 -4.40 -12.29 -11.74
N SER A 160 -4.18 -13.00 -10.62
CA SER A 160 -5.13 -13.04 -9.49
C SER A 160 -5.13 -11.79 -8.61
N MET A 161 -4.13 -10.91 -8.74
CA MET A 161 -4.06 -9.72 -7.90
C MET A 161 -5.19 -8.74 -8.22
N ASP A 162 -5.81 -8.26 -7.16
CA ASP A 162 -6.68 -7.10 -7.18
C ASP A 162 -5.80 -5.84 -7.21
N VAL A 163 -5.94 -5.06 -8.29
CA VAL A 163 -5.14 -3.85 -8.52
C VAL A 163 -6.05 -2.70 -8.92
N LEU A 164 -5.61 -1.47 -8.65
CA LEU A 164 -6.31 -0.29 -9.15
C LEU A 164 -6.20 -0.20 -10.67
N GLU A 165 -7.26 0.29 -11.31
CA GLU A 165 -7.29 0.50 -12.76
C GLU A 165 -6.28 1.57 -13.16
N TYR A 166 -5.47 1.25 -14.17
CA TYR A 166 -4.48 2.18 -14.71
C TYR A 166 -5.16 3.29 -15.53
N GLY A 167 -4.66 4.52 -15.39
CA GLY A 167 -5.15 5.69 -16.13
C GLY A 167 -6.10 6.59 -15.34
N HIS A 168 -6.53 6.17 -14.14
CA HIS A 168 -7.35 7.01 -13.25
C HIS A 168 -6.54 7.93 -12.34
N PHE A 169 -5.29 7.55 -12.04
CA PHE A 169 -4.45 8.25 -11.08
C PHE A 169 -3.03 8.45 -11.63
N GLU A 170 -2.47 9.63 -11.37
CA GLU A 170 -1.09 9.97 -11.72
C GLU A 170 -0.17 9.89 -10.48
N ALA A 171 -0.72 10.05 -9.28
CA ALA A 171 0.04 10.16 -8.05
C ALA A 171 -0.63 9.50 -6.85
N MET A 172 0.18 9.22 -5.82
CA MET A 172 -0.26 8.77 -4.50
C MET A 172 0.44 9.61 -3.43
N ALA A 173 -0.25 9.91 -2.33
CA ALA A 173 0.38 10.43 -1.11
C ALA A 173 0.13 9.53 0.09
N VAL A 174 1.08 9.56 1.02
CA VAL A 174 1.00 8.90 2.32
C VAL A 174 1.28 9.92 3.43
N SER A 175 0.58 9.82 4.55
CA SER A 175 0.73 10.75 5.68
C SER A 175 0.32 10.09 6.99
N PRO A 176 0.89 10.47 8.16
CA PRO A 176 0.30 10.13 9.46
C PRO A 176 -1.18 10.47 9.48
N LEU A 177 -2.01 9.49 9.84
CA LEU A 177 -3.47 9.62 9.80
C LEU A 177 -3.97 10.74 10.74
N ALA A 178 -3.37 10.84 11.93
CA ALA A 178 -3.65 11.88 12.91
C ALA A 178 -3.32 13.31 12.43
N ALA A 179 -2.52 13.45 11.37
CA ALA A 179 -2.22 14.78 10.82
C ALA A 179 -3.37 15.34 9.95
N ASN A 180 -4.36 14.51 9.61
CA ASN A 180 -5.56 14.85 8.84
C ASN A 180 -5.29 15.59 7.50
N ARG A 181 -4.15 15.31 6.87
CA ARG A 181 -3.71 15.98 5.62
C ARG A 181 -4.33 15.36 4.36
N LEU A 182 -4.76 14.10 4.45
CA LEU A 182 -5.39 13.34 3.39
C LEU A 182 -6.82 13.03 3.86
N ASN A 183 -7.74 13.98 3.72
CA ASN A 183 -9.08 13.89 4.28
C ASN A 183 -10.16 13.97 3.17
N PRO A 184 -11.02 12.94 3.00
CA PRO A 184 -10.88 11.61 3.58
C PRO A 184 -9.72 10.83 2.93
N PRO A 185 -9.03 9.93 3.66
CA PRO A 185 -8.06 9.02 3.07
C PRO A 185 -8.78 7.87 2.35
N ASP A 186 -8.15 7.32 1.30
CA ASP A 186 -8.73 6.17 0.60
C ASP A 186 -8.38 4.85 1.32
N ILE A 187 -7.22 4.81 2.00
CA ILE A 187 -6.74 3.67 2.76
C ILE A 187 -6.23 4.14 4.14
N CYS A 188 -6.59 3.40 5.19
CA CYS A 188 -5.96 3.48 6.51
C CYS A 188 -5.09 2.24 6.75
N LEU A 189 -3.79 2.47 6.91
CA LEU A 189 -2.79 1.44 7.13
C LEU A 189 -2.34 1.39 8.59
N ILE A 190 -2.42 0.21 9.19
CA ILE A 190 -1.85 -0.06 10.52
C ILE A 190 -0.82 -1.19 10.43
N TYR A 191 0.29 -1.02 11.14
CA TYR A 191 1.24 -2.12 11.38
C TYR A 191 0.90 -2.78 12.71
N ALA A 192 0.21 -3.92 12.63
CA ALA A 192 -0.06 -4.78 13.78
C ALA A 192 1.22 -5.56 14.13
N THR A 193 1.93 -5.11 15.16
CA THR A 193 3.19 -5.73 15.65
C THR A 193 3.09 -6.08 17.11
#